data_AF-A0A3P1WHC0-F1
#
_entry.id   AF-A0A3P1WHC0-F1
#
_cell.length_a   1.000
_cell.length_b   1.000
_cell.length_c   1.000
_cell.angle_alpha   90.00
_cell.angle_beta   90.00
_cell.angle_gamma   90.00
#
_symmetry.space_group_name_H-M   'P 1'
#
loop_
_entity.id
_entity.type
_entity.pdbx_description
1 polymer ?
#
loop_
_entity_poly.entity_id
_entity_poly.type
_entity_poly.pdbx_seq_one_letter_code
_entity_poly.pdbx_strand_id
1 'polypeptide(L)'
;MRLPALGRTAAVALVACLSLTACGSAASGGQEAGSTSTTTNLANALDDYAAAENTRLRGEGAVAAEYEIKVSAVAPGTAHYEYTFKQAVDPIETGAALETSAPELKQSIEETVLPAMRALGIEQPAVKHTYYNPDGGLIWELTHPES
;
A
#
# COMPACT_ATOMS: atom_id res chain seq x y z
N MET A 1 16.23 -14.50 -46.74
CA MET A 1 16.36 -15.80 -46.05
C MET A 1 15.22 -15.90 -45.04
N ARG A 2 14.05 -16.47 -45.38
CA ARG A 2 13.61 -17.89 -45.23
C ARG A 2 13.89 -18.49 -43.82
N LEU A 3 12.83 -18.43 -42.96
CA LEU A 3 12.18 -19.43 -42.04
C LEU A 3 12.82 -20.83 -41.83
N PRO A 4 12.42 -21.70 -40.85
CA PRO A 4 11.43 -21.62 -39.72
C PRO A 4 11.81 -22.40 -38.41
N ALA A 5 10.92 -22.43 -37.38
CA ALA A 5 10.42 -23.62 -36.63
C ALA A 5 9.88 -23.20 -35.23
N LEU A 6 8.56 -23.12 -34.96
CA LEU A 6 7.62 -24.19 -34.58
C LEU A 6 8.12 -25.16 -33.49
N GLY A 7 7.49 -25.12 -32.31
CA GLY A 7 7.80 -26.02 -31.20
C GLY A 7 6.75 -26.10 -30.09
N ARG A 8 5.63 -26.77 -30.39
CA ARG A 8 4.87 -27.72 -29.52
C ARG A 8 4.09 -27.20 -28.30
N THR A 9 2.78 -27.11 -28.56
CA THR A 9 1.65 -27.57 -27.73
C THR A 9 1.97 -28.71 -26.75
N ALA A 10 1.54 -28.56 -25.51
CA ALA A 10 1.19 -29.67 -24.62
C ALA A 10 -0.06 -29.30 -23.82
N ALA A 11 -1.20 -29.83 -24.27
CA ALA A 11 -2.41 -29.95 -23.48
C ALA A 11 -2.24 -31.11 -22.50
N VAL A 12 -2.63 -30.93 -21.24
CA VAL A 12 -2.94 -32.03 -20.33
C VAL A 12 -4.30 -31.75 -19.72
N ALA A 13 -5.23 -32.63 -20.05
CA ALA A 13 -6.61 -32.67 -19.58
C ALA A 13 -6.76 -33.68 -18.43
N LEU A 14 -7.96 -33.66 -17.82
CA LEU A 14 -8.50 -34.53 -16.77
C LEU A 14 -7.90 -34.31 -15.37
N VAL A 15 -8.70 -34.20 -14.30
CA VAL A 15 -9.68 -35.21 -13.86
C VAL A 15 -10.91 -34.56 -13.22
N ALA A 16 -12.10 -35.03 -13.61
CA ALA A 16 -13.35 -34.82 -12.92
C ALA A 16 -13.46 -35.77 -11.71
N CYS A 17 -13.86 -35.24 -10.56
CA CYS A 17 -14.45 -36.04 -9.48
C CYS A 17 -15.73 -35.35 -9.02
N LEU A 18 -16.86 -35.87 -9.50
CA LEU A 18 -18.17 -35.68 -8.88
C LEU A 18 -18.27 -36.57 -7.65
N SER A 19 -18.60 -35.97 -6.51
CA SER A 19 -19.27 -36.67 -5.42
C SER A 19 -20.29 -35.73 -4.77
N LEU A 20 -21.51 -35.79 -5.31
CA LEU A 20 -22.74 -35.52 -4.55
C LEU A 20 -22.84 -36.54 -3.41
N THR A 21 -23.06 -36.10 -2.17
CA THR A 21 -24.00 -36.68 -1.17
C THR A 21 -23.79 -35.98 0.18
N ALA A 22 -24.82 -35.29 0.68
CA ALA A 22 -25.41 -35.52 2.01
C ALA A 22 -26.45 -34.44 2.35
N CYS A 23 -27.68 -34.90 2.56
CA CYS A 23 -28.78 -34.18 3.19
C CYS A 23 -28.53 -34.12 4.71
N GLY A 24 -28.74 -32.96 5.36
CA GLY A 24 -28.61 -32.88 6.82
C GLY A 24 -28.80 -31.48 7.40
N SER A 25 -30.02 -31.23 7.86
CA SER A 25 -30.41 -30.45 9.04
C SER A 25 -30.02 -28.98 9.18
N ALA A 26 -31.07 -28.18 9.39
CA ALA A 26 -31.05 -26.76 9.73
C ALA A 26 -30.19 -26.44 10.95
N ALA A 27 -29.36 -25.41 10.82
CA ALA A 27 -28.88 -24.59 11.92
C ALA A 27 -28.68 -23.17 11.40
N SER A 28 -29.51 -22.26 11.91
CA SER A 28 -29.40 -20.80 11.96
C SER A 28 -28.18 -20.20 11.22
N GLY A 29 -28.40 -19.76 9.98
CA GLY A 29 -27.46 -18.91 9.26
C GLY A 29 -27.43 -17.54 9.91
N GLY A 30 -26.57 -17.38 10.92
CA GLY A 30 -26.16 -16.09 11.43
C GLY A 30 -25.61 -15.26 10.28
N GLN A 31 -26.29 -14.15 10.02
CA GLN A 31 -25.90 -13.13 9.07
C GLN A 31 -24.67 -12.39 9.63
N GLU A 32 -23.46 -12.89 9.32
CA GLU A 32 -22.18 -12.21 9.57
C GLU A 32 -21.45 -11.85 8.26
N ALA A 33 -22.18 -11.76 7.14
CA ALA A 33 -21.62 -11.45 5.81
C ALA A 33 -21.33 -9.95 5.56
N GLY A 34 -21.33 -9.10 6.59
CA GLY A 34 -21.15 -7.66 6.46
C GLY A 34 -19.69 -7.19 6.49
N SER A 35 -18.82 -7.86 7.27
CA SER A 35 -17.51 -7.30 7.62
C SER A 35 -16.40 -7.63 6.63
N THR A 36 -16.48 -8.76 5.93
CA THR A 36 -15.42 -9.19 5.00
C THR A 36 -15.44 -8.39 3.71
N SER A 37 -16.63 -8.05 3.21
CA SER A 37 -16.81 -7.27 1.97
C SER A 37 -16.34 -5.83 2.14
N THR A 38 -16.64 -5.18 3.27
CA THR A 38 -16.18 -3.80 3.55
C THR A 38 -14.68 -3.73 3.75
N THR A 39 -14.09 -4.68 4.51
CA THR A 39 -12.64 -4.72 4.73
C THR A 39 -11.86 -4.98 3.44
N THR A 40 -12.37 -5.86 2.57
CA THR A 40 -11.76 -6.14 1.26
C THR A 40 -11.84 -4.94 0.33
N ASN A 41 -12.98 -4.23 0.30
CA ASN A 41 -13.12 -2.99 -0.49
C ASN A 41 -12.19 -1.89 0.00
N LEU A 42 -12.04 -1.74 1.31
CA LEU A 42 -11.15 -0.75 1.92
C LEU A 42 -9.67 -1.05 1.62
N ALA A 43 -9.26 -2.33 1.75
CA ALA A 43 -7.91 -2.76 1.38
C ALA A 43 -7.63 -2.48 -0.11
N ASN A 44 -8.57 -2.82 -1.00
CA ASN A 44 -8.44 -2.55 -2.43
C ASN A 44 -8.33 -1.03 -2.71
N ALA A 45 -9.13 -0.19 -2.06
CA ALA A 45 -9.07 1.26 -2.23
C ALA A 45 -7.73 1.86 -1.77
N LEU A 46 -7.17 1.33 -0.68
CA LEU A 46 -5.87 1.75 -0.16
C LEU A 46 -4.71 1.26 -1.03
N ASP A 47 -4.80 0.04 -1.57
CA ASP A 47 -3.85 -0.48 -2.56
C ASP A 47 -3.89 0.33 -3.86
N ASP A 48 -5.08 0.67 -4.36
CA ASP A 48 -5.27 1.53 -5.53
C ASP A 48 -4.68 2.93 -5.29
N TYR A 49 -4.91 3.51 -4.10
CA TYR A 49 -4.29 4.76 -3.69
C TYR A 49 -2.76 4.68 -3.71
N ALA A 50 -2.18 3.67 -3.05
CA ALA A 50 -0.73 3.48 -3.00
C ALA A 50 -0.14 3.27 -4.40
N ALA A 51 -0.82 2.51 -5.27
CA ALA A 51 -0.37 2.27 -6.65
C ALA A 51 -0.40 3.55 -7.50
N ALA A 52 -1.48 4.34 -7.40
CA ALA A 52 -1.60 5.63 -8.06
C ALA A 52 -0.50 6.59 -7.60
N GLU A 53 -0.25 6.64 -6.29
CA GLU A 53 0.75 7.52 -5.69
C GLU A 53 2.18 7.13 -6.11
N ASN A 54 2.53 5.84 -6.06
CA ASN A 54 3.82 5.37 -6.59
C ASN A 54 4.00 5.69 -8.08
N THR A 55 2.93 5.66 -8.86
CA THR A 55 2.97 6.02 -10.28
C THR A 55 3.22 7.51 -10.47
N ARG A 56 2.50 8.35 -9.71
CA ARG A 56 2.69 9.80 -9.67
C ARG A 56 4.12 10.16 -9.28
N LEU A 57 4.60 9.59 -8.18
CA LEU A 57 5.96 9.79 -7.67
C LEU A 57 7.02 9.39 -8.70
N ARG A 58 6.88 8.25 -9.39
CA ARG A 58 7.81 7.90 -10.48
C ARG A 58 7.75 8.86 -11.66
N GLY A 59 6.56 9.33 -12.03
CA GLY A 59 6.36 10.28 -13.13
C GLY A 59 6.92 11.67 -12.86
N GLU A 60 6.90 12.11 -11.60
CA GLU A 60 7.49 13.38 -11.15
C GLU A 60 9.00 13.30 -10.89
N GLY A 61 9.61 12.12 -11.06
CA GLY A 61 11.01 11.91 -10.75
C GLY A 61 11.30 11.88 -9.25
N ALA A 62 10.31 11.49 -8.42
CA ALA A 62 10.39 11.44 -6.96
C ALA A 62 11.39 10.43 -6.39
N VAL A 63 12.25 9.83 -7.22
CA VAL A 63 13.65 9.63 -6.83
C VAL A 63 14.31 11.00 -6.66
N ALA A 64 13.96 11.69 -5.57
CA ALA A 64 14.69 12.88 -5.13
C ALA A 64 16.19 12.57 -5.18
N ALA A 65 17.02 13.58 -5.45
CA ALA A 65 18.47 13.35 -5.53
C ALA A 65 19.02 12.66 -4.26
N GLU A 66 18.32 12.85 -3.14
CA GLU A 66 18.74 12.46 -1.79
C GLU A 66 18.08 11.17 -1.29
N TYR A 67 16.87 10.81 -1.74
CA TYR A 67 16.14 9.64 -1.28
C TYR A 67 15.32 8.95 -2.38
N GLU A 68 15.04 7.67 -2.16
CA GLU A 68 13.98 6.93 -2.85
C GLU A 68 12.71 6.97 -2.00
N ILE A 69 11.55 7.08 -2.64
CA ILE A 69 10.25 7.08 -1.98
C ILE A 69 9.40 5.92 -2.50
N LYS A 70 8.68 5.29 -1.58
CA LYS A 70 7.70 4.24 -1.87
C LYS A 70 6.48 4.41 -0.99
N VAL A 71 5.30 4.15 -1.56
CA VAL A 71 4.04 4.16 -0.80
C VAL A 71 3.50 2.74 -0.70
N SER A 72 3.04 2.34 0.49
CA SER A 72 2.41 1.05 0.71
C SER A 72 1.10 1.18 1.48
N ALA A 73 0.17 0.28 1.19
CA ALA A 73 -1.09 0.17 1.90
C ALA A 73 -0.89 -0.62 3.21
N VAL A 74 -1.26 -0.01 4.33
CA VAL A 74 -1.27 -0.67 5.65
C VAL A 74 -2.70 -0.66 6.16
N ALA A 75 -3.34 -1.84 6.15
CA ALA A 75 -4.70 -2.01 6.60
C ALA A 75 -4.89 -1.56 8.07
N PRO A 76 -6.07 -1.02 8.45
CA PRO A 76 -7.25 -0.85 7.60
C PRO A 76 -7.27 0.42 6.74
N GLY A 77 -6.46 1.45 7.00
CA GLY A 77 -6.63 2.75 6.32
C GLY A 77 -5.39 3.62 6.25
N THR A 78 -4.20 3.05 6.45
CA THR A 78 -2.96 3.81 6.58
C THR A 78 -2.16 3.76 5.28
N ALA A 79 -1.90 4.92 4.66
CA ALA A 79 -0.89 5.03 3.62
C ALA A 79 0.48 5.21 4.26
N HIS A 80 1.42 4.29 4.02
CA HIS A 80 2.77 4.36 4.55
C HIS A 80 3.74 4.82 3.47
N TYR A 81 4.28 6.02 3.64
CA TYR A 81 5.33 6.63 2.84
C TYR A 81 6.69 6.28 3.45
N GLU A 82 7.43 5.43 2.75
CA GLU A 82 8.79 5.00 3.09
C GLU A 82 9.78 5.85 2.28
N TYR A 83 10.69 6.53 2.98
CA TYR A 83 11.77 7.33 2.42
C TYR A 83 13.09 6.67 2.78
N THR A 84 13.90 6.31 1.79
CA THR A 84 15.24 5.73 2.02
C THR A 84 16.29 6.65 1.43
N PHE A 85 17.13 7.22 2.28
CA PHE A 85 18.24 8.05 1.82
C PHE A 85 19.20 7.23 0.96
N LYS A 86 19.67 7.82 -0.15
CA LYS A 86 20.63 7.20 -1.07
C LYS A 86 22.05 7.17 -0.50
N GLN A 87 22.34 8.02 0.49
CA GLN A 87 23.60 8.08 1.20
C GLN A 87 23.33 8.04 2.71
N ALA A 88 24.25 7.46 3.47
CA ALA A 88 24.13 7.43 4.92
C ALA A 88 24.23 8.84 5.49
N VAL A 89 23.30 9.16 6.40
CA VAL A 89 23.23 10.43 7.13
C VAL A 89 23.28 10.19 8.63
N ASP A 90 23.63 11.22 9.39
CA ASP A 90 23.53 11.17 10.85
C ASP A 90 22.04 11.18 11.28
N PRO A 91 21.56 10.15 11.99
CA PRO A 91 20.15 10.05 12.33
C PRO A 91 19.70 11.09 13.35
N ILE A 92 20.59 11.60 14.21
CA ILE A 92 20.24 12.56 15.26
C ILE A 92 20.07 13.95 14.64
N GLU A 93 21.04 14.41 13.85
CA GLU A 93 20.98 15.69 13.17
C GLU A 93 19.84 15.73 12.14
N THR A 94 19.71 14.66 11.33
CA THR A 94 18.66 14.57 10.32
C THR A 94 17.28 14.46 10.97
N GLY A 95 17.14 13.67 12.03
CA GLY A 95 15.89 13.55 12.78
C GLY A 95 15.43 14.88 13.36
N ALA A 96 16.34 15.69 13.91
CA ALA A 96 16.02 17.02 14.43
C ALA A 96 15.56 18.00 13.32
N ALA A 97 16.15 17.90 12.13
CA ALA A 97 15.72 18.69 10.97
C ALA A 97 14.32 18.26 10.47
N LEU A 98 14.05 16.95 10.43
CA LEU A 98 12.73 16.41 10.06
C LEU A 98 11.66 16.80 11.09
N GLU A 99 11.98 16.76 12.38
CA GLU A 99 11.08 17.21 13.45
C GLU A 99 10.68 18.69 13.29
N THR A 100 11.64 19.53 12.90
CA THR A 100 11.37 20.96 12.63
C THR A 100 10.42 21.14 11.44
N SER A 101 10.45 20.22 10.48
CA SER A 101 9.61 20.24 9.27
C SER A 101 8.27 19.50 9.46
N ALA A 102 8.08 18.81 10.58
CA ALA A 102 6.88 18.03 10.87
C ALA A 102 5.57 18.84 10.80
N PRO A 103 5.50 20.13 11.20
CA PRO A 103 4.28 20.92 11.05
C PRO A 103 3.86 21.15 9.60
N GLU A 104 4.81 21.39 8.70
CA GLU A 104 4.54 21.60 7.27
C GLU A 104 4.11 20.28 6.61
N LEU A 105 4.76 19.17 6.95
CA LEU A 105 4.34 17.83 6.55
C LEU A 105 2.92 17.53 7.02
N LYS A 106 2.60 17.82 8.28
CA LYS A 106 1.27 17.64 8.85
C LYS A 106 0.23 18.45 8.09
N GLN A 107 0.51 19.72 7.78
CA GLN A 107 -0.40 20.55 7.00
C GLN A 107 -0.66 19.95 5.61
N SER A 108 0.39 19.51 4.91
CA SER A 108 0.24 18.86 3.59
C SER A 108 -0.59 17.57 3.67
N ILE A 109 -0.44 16.78 4.74
CA ILE A 109 -1.22 15.57 4.98
C ILE A 109 -2.70 15.93 5.13
N GLU A 110 -3.01 16.91 5.98
CA GLU A 110 -4.38 17.34 6.29
C GLU A 110 -5.08 17.98 5.09
N GLU A 111 -4.37 18.77 4.28
CA GLU A 111 -4.95 19.53 3.17
C GLU A 111 -5.03 18.73 1.86
N THR A 112 -4.15 17.76 1.65
CA THR A 112 -4.03 17.05 0.36
C THR A 112 -4.23 15.55 0.48
N VAL A 113 -3.50 14.88 1.37
CA VAL A 113 -3.45 13.41 1.42
C VAL A 113 -4.72 12.81 2.01
N LEU A 114 -5.13 13.24 3.21
CA LEU A 114 -6.33 12.72 3.86
C LEU A 114 -7.59 12.95 3.01
N PRO A 115 -7.84 14.15 2.42
CA PRO A 115 -8.97 14.35 1.54
C PRO A 115 -8.96 13.45 0.30
N ALA A 116 -7.79 13.21 -0.31
CA ALA A 116 -7.68 12.30 -1.46
C ALA A 116 -8.00 10.85 -1.07
N MET A 117 -7.54 10.40 0.09
CA MET A 117 -7.88 9.07 0.62
C MET A 117 -9.38 8.94 0.92
N ARG A 118 -10.01 9.96 1.52
CA ARG A 118 -11.47 9.96 1.75
C ARG A 118 -12.26 9.93 0.46
N ALA A 119 -11.80 10.61 -0.58
CA ALA A 119 -12.44 10.58 -1.90
C ALA A 119 -12.47 9.17 -2.52
N LEU A 120 -11.60 8.26 -2.06
CA LEU A 120 -11.57 6.84 -2.44
C LEU A 120 -12.40 5.94 -1.51
N GLY A 121 -13.11 6.52 -0.52
CA GLY A 121 -13.97 5.79 0.42
C GLY A 121 -13.25 5.27 1.66
N ILE A 122 -12.02 5.71 1.93
CA ILE A 122 -11.33 5.40 3.18
C ILE A 122 -11.93 6.29 4.28
N GLU A 123 -12.70 5.70 5.21
CA GLU A 123 -13.44 6.45 6.22
C GLU A 123 -12.56 7.01 7.34
N GLN A 124 -11.49 6.29 7.70
CA GLN A 124 -10.54 6.68 8.75
C GLN A 124 -9.10 6.62 8.19
N PRO A 125 -8.76 7.52 7.25
CA PRO A 125 -7.43 7.56 6.67
C PRO A 125 -6.40 7.94 7.71
N ALA A 126 -5.25 7.28 7.65
CA ALA A 126 -4.07 7.68 8.39
C ALA A 126 -2.87 7.71 7.44
N VAL A 127 -1.84 8.47 7.81
CA VAL A 127 -0.60 8.51 7.05
C VAL A 127 0.58 8.27 7.97
N LYS A 128 1.46 7.36 7.57
CA LYS A 128 2.75 7.15 8.22
C LYS A 128 3.86 7.59 7.28
N HIS A 129 4.77 8.42 7.77
CA HIS A 129 6.03 8.73 7.11
C HIS A 129 7.16 8.04 7.87
N THR A 130 8.09 7.42 7.16
CA THR A 130 9.26 6.81 7.78
C THR A 130 10.50 7.04 6.94
N TYR A 131 11.54 7.57 7.57
CA TYR A 131 12.81 7.88 6.95
C TYR A 131 13.87 6.88 7.43
N TYR A 132 14.56 6.26 6.48
CA TYR A 132 15.56 5.25 6.69
C TYR A 132 16.89 5.66 6.05
N ASN A 133 17.98 5.27 6.68
CA ASN A 133 19.29 5.19 6.06
C ASN A 133 19.34 4.06 5.01
N PRO A 134 20.33 4.07 4.10
CA PRO A 134 20.44 3.05 3.05
C PRO A 134 20.69 1.62 3.58
N ASP A 135 21.21 1.47 4.80
CA ASP A 135 21.33 0.17 5.49
C ASP A 135 20.02 -0.33 6.12
N GLY A 136 18.95 0.47 6.06
CA GLY A 136 17.66 0.19 6.68
C GLY A 136 17.50 0.73 8.11
N GLY A 137 18.53 1.38 8.67
CA GLY A 137 18.44 2.04 9.97
C GLY A 137 17.40 3.15 10.00
N LEU A 138 16.48 3.11 10.97
CA LEU A 138 15.46 4.15 11.16
C LEU A 138 16.12 5.48 11.59
N ILE A 139 15.74 6.57 10.91
CA ILE A 139 16.15 7.94 11.26
C ILE A 139 15.02 8.64 12.01
N TRP A 140 13.82 8.63 11.44
CA TRP A 140 12.67 9.36 11.98
C TRP A 140 11.37 8.78 11.44
N GLU A 141 10.30 8.85 12.24
CA GLU A 141 8.95 8.48 11.81
C GLU A 141 7.91 9.46 12.35
N LEU A 142 6.86 9.66 11.56
CA LEU A 142 5.69 10.44 11.96
C LEU A 142 4.44 9.69 11.53
N THR A 143 3.54 9.48 12.49
CA THR A 143 2.20 8.95 12.20
C THR A 143 1.19 10.05 12.45
N HIS A 144 0.39 10.35 11.44
CA HIS A 144 -0.69 11.30 11.50
C HIS A 144 -2.03 10.53 11.33
N PRO A 145 -2.70 10.20 12.44
CA PRO A 145 -4.05 9.65 12.39
C PRO A 145 -5.05 10.74 12.00
N GLU A 146 -6.18 10.37 11.41
CA GLU A 146 -7.35 11.26 11.36
C GLU A 146 -7.71 11.71 12.79
N SER A 147 -7.82 13.03 12.98
CA SER A 147 -8.22 13.65 14.25
C SER A 147 -9.70 14.02 14.24
#